data_AF-A0A353NFR2-F1
#
_entry.id   AF-A0A353NFR2-F1
#
_cell.length_a   1.000
_cell.length_b   1.000
_cell.length_c   1.000
_cell.angle_alpha   90.00
_cell.angle_beta   90.00
_cell.angle_gamma   90.00
#
_symmetry.space_group_name_H-M   'P 1'
#
loop_
_entity.id
_entity.type
_entity.pdbx_description
1 polymer ?
#
loop_
_entity_poly.entity_id
_entity_poly.type
_entity_poly.pdbx_seq_one_letter_code
_entity_poly.pdbx_strand_id
1 'polypeptide(L)' 'QKIQQHTGRSLFWETGKPAELISLDEMTDRYIAYVLKMTKGNQTLASEILAIDRKTLYRRLQKPAE' A
#
# COMPACT_ATOMS: atom_id res chain seq x y z
N GLN A 1 17.94 5.38 -25.38
CA GLN A 1 17.17 5.12 -24.14
C GLN A 1 16.73 3.66 -24.16
N LYS A 2 17.11 2.85 -23.17
CA LYS A 2 16.84 1.40 -23.17
C LYS A 2 16.05 1.07 -21.88
N ILE A 3 14.72 1.16 -21.97
CA ILE A 3 13.84 0.72 -20.89
C ILE A 3 13.83 -0.81 -20.96
N GLN A 4 14.66 -1.42 -20.12
CA GLN A 4 14.74 -2.86 -19.98
C GLN A 4 13.44 -3.35 -19.36
N GLN A 5 12.73 -4.22 -20.08
CA GLN A 5 11.49 -4.82 -19.65
C GLN A 5 11.78 -5.79 -18.51
N HIS A 6 11.49 -5.36 -17.27
CA HIS A 6 11.41 -6.26 -16.14
C HIS A 6 10.02 -6.92 -16.15
N THR A 7 9.92 -8.09 -16.77
CA THR A 7 8.80 -9.02 -16.56
C THR A 7 8.95 -9.68 -15.19
N GLY A 8 8.73 -8.89 -14.14
CA GLY A 8 8.48 -9.40 -12.80
C GLY A 8 6.99 -9.68 -12.67
N ARG A 9 6.61 -10.96 -12.70
CA ARG A 9 5.34 -11.54 -12.24
C ARG A 9 4.23 -10.51 -11.98
N SER A 10 3.41 -10.28 -13.02
CA SER A 10 2.17 -9.52 -12.94
C SER A 10 1.24 -10.18 -11.93
N LEU A 11 1.33 -9.73 -10.68
CA LEU A 11 0.29 -9.94 -9.69
C LEU A 11 -0.25 -8.53 -9.46
N PHE A 12 -1.46 -8.27 -9.97
CA PHE A 12 -2.34 -7.12 -9.69
C PHE A 12 -2.50 -5.96 -10.71
N TRP A 13 -1.94 -6.00 -11.92
CA TRP A 13 -2.28 -4.97 -12.93
C TRP A 13 -2.65 -5.59 -14.28
N GLU A 14 -3.66 -6.45 -14.28
CA GLU A 14 -4.32 -6.85 -15.53
C GLU A 14 -5.14 -5.67 -16.06
N THR A 15 -4.58 -4.99 -17.06
CA THR A 15 -5.31 -4.38 -18.18
C THR A 15 -6.34 -3.27 -17.86
N GLY A 16 -5.99 -2.28 -17.04
CA GLY A 16 -6.86 -1.12 -16.76
C GLY A 16 -6.45 0.14 -17.51
N LYS A 17 -7.41 0.91 -18.01
CA LYS A 17 -7.19 2.24 -18.62
C LYS A 17 -6.47 3.17 -17.62
N PRO A 18 -5.75 4.23 -18.04
CA PRO A 18 -5.10 5.16 -17.10
C PRO A 18 -6.02 5.71 -15.99
N ALA A 19 -7.32 5.82 -16.27
CA ALA A 19 -8.35 6.23 -15.31
C ALA A 19 -8.58 5.25 -14.14
N GLU A 20 -8.09 4.01 -14.23
CA GLU A 20 -8.22 2.98 -13.20
C GLU A 20 -6.99 2.91 -12.28
N LEU A 21 -5.94 3.69 -12.58
CA LEU A 21 -4.75 3.79 -11.75
C LEU A 21 -5.07 4.64 -10.51
N ILE A 22 -4.90 4.02 -9.35
CA ILE A 22 -4.99 4.73 -8.07
C ILE A 22 -3.71 5.50 -7.77
N SER A 23 -3.83 6.53 -6.93
CA SER A 23 -2.66 7.26 -6.47
C SER A 23 -1.76 6.38 -5.61
N LEU A 24 -0.49 6.77 -5.47
CA LEU A 24 0.41 6.11 -4.54
C LEU A 24 -0.10 6.21 -3.08
N ASP A 25 -0.75 7.32 -2.72
CA ASP A 25 -1.30 7.50 -1.38
C ASP A 25 -2.42 6.49 -1.13
N GLU A 26 -3.33 6.35 -2.08
CA GLU A 26 -4.43 5.38 -2.01
C GLU A 26 -3.92 3.92 -2.00
N MET A 27 -2.92 3.59 -2.82
CA MET A 27 -2.30 2.27 -2.80
C MET A 27 -1.70 1.97 -1.42
N THR A 28 -1.00 2.95 -0.85
CA THR A 28 -0.40 2.84 0.49
C THR A 28 -1.48 2.60 1.54
N ASP A 29 -2.58 3.35 1.49
CA ASP A 29 -3.65 3.26 2.48
C ASP A 29 -4.41 1.92 2.39
N ARG A 30 -4.68 1.44 1.16
CA ARG A 30 -5.24 0.10 0.93
C ARG A 30 -4.33 -1.00 1.48
N TYR A 31 -3.02 -0.86 1.29
CA TYR A 31 -2.06 -1.85 1.80
C TYR A 31 -1.94 -1.80 3.32
N ILE A 32 -1.94 -0.61 3.93
CA ILE A 32 -2.00 -0.44 5.39
C ILE A 32 -3.23 -1.15 5.98
N ALA A 33 -4.41 -0.94 5.38
CA ALA A 33 -5.64 -1.57 5.82
C ALA A 33 -5.57 -3.10 5.70
N TYR A 34 -5.01 -3.61 4.60
CA TYR A 34 -4.77 -5.04 4.42
C TYR A 34 -3.86 -5.62 5.52
N VAL A 35 -2.72 -5.00 5.78
CA VAL A 35 -1.78 -5.47 6.81
C VAL A 35 -2.42 -5.44 8.19
N LEU A 36 -3.13 -4.37 8.55
CA LEU A 36 -3.85 -4.29 9.83
C LEU A 36 -4.92 -5.37 9.97
N LYS A 37 -5.64 -5.70 8.89
CA LYS A 37 -6.58 -6.82 8.88
C LYS A 37 -5.86 -8.15 9.14
N MET A 38 -4.72 -8.39 8.49
CA MET A 38 -3.93 -9.61 8.65
C MET A 38 -3.29 -9.73 10.03
N THR A 39 -2.89 -8.61 10.65
CA THR A 39 -2.33 -8.58 12.01
C THR A 39 -3.39 -8.48 13.10
N LYS A 40 -4.69 -8.57 12.76
CA LYS A 40 -5.82 -8.42 13.70
C LYS A 40 -5.77 -7.11 14.50
N GLY A 41 -5.35 -6.04 13.85
CA GLY A 41 -5.23 -4.70 14.45
C GLY A 41 -3.98 -4.49 15.30
N ASN A 42 -3.05 -5.45 15.37
CA ASN A 42 -1.77 -5.25 16.05
C ASN A 42 -0.91 -4.23 15.29
N GLN A 43 -0.91 -2.99 15.78
CA GLN A 43 -0.20 -1.87 15.15
C GLN A 43 1.33 -2.00 15.22
N THR A 44 1.87 -2.64 16.26
CA THR A 44 3.33 -2.87 16.36
C THR A 44 3.78 -3.83 15.27
N LEU A 45 3.14 -4.99 15.18
CA LEU A 45 3.43 -5.97 14.14
C LEU A 45 3.14 -5.41 12.72
N ALA A 46 2.08 -4.61 12.57
CA ALA A 46 1.80 -3.95 11.31
C ALA A 46 2.90 -2.95 10.92
N SER A 47 3.40 -2.15 11.86
CA SER A 47 4.49 -1.20 11.59
C SER A 47 5.80 -1.89 11.21
N GLU A 48 6.09 -3.05 11.82
CA GLU A 48 7.24 -3.89 11.46
C GLU A 48 7.11 -4.45 10.03
N ILE A 49 5.95 -5.01 9.68
CA ILE A 49 5.68 -5.55 8.34
C ILE A 49 5.74 -4.45 7.27
N LEU A 50 5.18 -3.27 7.57
CA LEU A 50 5.18 -2.12 6.67
C LEU A 50 6.54 -1.40 6.60
N ALA A 51 7.49 -1.76 7.49
CA ALA A 51 8.78 -1.10 7.64
C ALA A 51 8.67 0.42 7.81
N ILE A 52 7.68 0.87 8.60
CA ILE A 52 7.47 2.29 8.93
C ILE A 52 7.45 2.46 10.44
N ASP A 53 7.74 3.68 10.89
CA ASP A 53 7.56 4.02 12.30
C ASP A 53 6.06 3.95 12.70
N ARG A 54 5.77 3.45 13.90
CA ARG A 54 4.41 3.33 14.43
C ARG A 54 3.67 4.67 14.49
N LYS A 55 4.35 5.79 14.74
CA LYS A 55 3.77 7.15 14.71
C LYS A 55 3.37 7.55 13.29
N THR A 56 4.11 7.10 12.28
CA THR A 56 3.76 7.30 10.87
C THR A 56 2.50 6.51 10.52
N LEU A 57 2.41 5.25 10.94
CA LEU A 57 1.19 4.44 10.81
C LEU A 57 0.00 5.14 11.48
N TYR A 58 0.16 5.60 12.73
CA TYR A 58 -0.90 6.30 13.47
C TYR A 58 -1.34 7.61 12.80
N ARG A 59 -0.41 8.40 12.24
CA ARG A 59 -0.75 9.64 11.52
C ARG A 59 -1.54 9.37 10.24
N ARG A 60 -1.20 8.29 9.52
CA ARG A 60 -1.93 7.83 8.33
C ARG A 60 -3.36 7.42 8.68
N LEU A 61 -3.54 6.67 9.78
CA LEU A 61 -4.86 6.20 10.23
C LEU A 61 -5.79 7.33 10.73
N GLN A 62 -5.24 8.48 11.11
CA GLN A 62 -6.03 9.65 11.54
C GLN A 62 -6.47 10.55 10.39
N LYS A 63 -5.92 10.37 9.19
CA LYS A 63 -6.43 11.11 8.03
C LYS A 63 -7.88 10.66 7.80
N PRO A 64 -8.86 11.58 7.71
CA PRO A 64 -10.17 11.23 7.22
C PRO A 64 -10.00 10.60 5.84
N ALA A 65 -10.70 9.50 5.57
CA ALA A 65 -10.85 9.03 4.20
C ALA A 65 -11.58 10.14 3.43
N GLU A 66 -10.89 10.79 2.50
CA GLU A 66 -11.48 11.76 1.56
C GLU A 66 -12.45 11.08 0.60
#